data_AF-A0A250K0T1-F1
#
_entry.id   AF-A0A250K0T1-F1
#
_cell.length_a   1.000
_cell.length_b   1.000
_cell.length_c   1.000
_cell.angle_alpha   90.00
_cell.angle_beta   90.00
_cell.angle_gamma   90.00
#
_symmetry.space_group_name_H-M   'P 1'
#
loop_
_entity.id
_entity.type
_entity.pdbx_description
1 polymer ?
#
loop_
_entity_poly.entity_id
_entity_poly.type
_entity_poly.pdbx_seq_one_letter_code
_entity_poly.pdbx_strand_id
1 'polypeptide(L)'
;MSSKKPGRNDPCPCGSGKKYKVCHATEDRARAAPPAAPASSARADLEAAMEVLGDPDVSKLSGALERLADLMADWGPLPGLRFDVNAFSDHVGKELARLSENAEQDASSARRELLVGTVRELGTQAFLASLAAALMAKLSTPGLSAEDRRAIGVGTLLASASKRMGKARPEDIPVLDVVFDVQFREWSARHKELSQKYEALVKGLEEQSLPEEAKAALQQARGGDVGALLKYVQEDPALAERIAREAKERAARVEAWLRAPTSPAVFSPEEELWLTCSLWEPMQALKNLPTGTEPAVRRDAVTALMRAVKGALDDDFLAGLLDRLRQKAKDAGADEATQMAFMDAAIAFEAEPARMTLAALLTARKEAEGRSPEEMVALADLKALTAWTPEAFEPYRALLLSMGLPAAAARIERCQAWLKEHPVTLRTEQA
;
A
#
# COMPACT_ATOMS: atom_id res chain seq x y z
N MET A 1 25.44 54.20 13.57
CA MET A 1 24.47 53.59 14.51
C MET A 1 23.86 52.39 13.82
N SER A 2 24.11 51.18 14.33
CA SER A 2 23.80 49.90 13.64
C SER A 2 22.28 49.70 13.49
N SER A 3 21.77 49.74 12.26
CA SER A 3 20.35 49.54 11.92
C SER A 3 19.96 48.07 12.01
N LYS A 4 19.79 47.55 13.24
CA LYS A 4 19.19 46.23 13.45
C LYS A 4 17.76 46.24 12.93
N LYS A 5 17.44 45.31 12.02
CA LYS A 5 16.06 45.05 11.58
C LYS A 5 15.20 44.81 12.83
N PRO A 6 14.05 45.48 12.97
CA PRO A 6 13.20 45.32 14.14
C PRO A 6 12.77 43.86 14.27
N GLY A 7 12.84 43.32 15.48
CA GLY A 7 12.35 41.99 15.80
C GLY A 7 10.84 41.92 15.57
N ARG A 8 10.34 40.73 15.23
CA ARG A 8 8.93 40.50 14.88
C ARG A 8 7.93 41.02 15.93
N ASN A 9 8.29 41.01 17.21
CA ASN A 9 7.44 41.47 18.31
C ASN A 9 7.76 42.90 18.79
N ASP A 10 8.77 43.55 18.23
CA ASP A 10 9.18 44.89 18.63
C ASP A 10 8.18 45.96 18.15
N PRO A 11 8.16 47.14 18.78
CA PRO A 11 7.37 48.28 18.30
C PRO A 11 7.75 48.61 16.86
N CYS A 12 6.74 48.84 16.02
CA CYS A 12 6.97 49.14 14.62
C CYS A 12 7.67 50.51 14.48
N PRO A 13 8.76 50.61 13.70
CA PRO A 13 9.53 51.86 13.56
C PRO A 13 8.78 52.99 12.87
N CYS A 14 7.58 52.73 12.32
CA CYS A 14 6.71 53.77 11.76
C CYS A 14 6.02 54.65 12.81
N GLY A 15 6.21 54.39 14.12
CA GLY A 15 5.62 55.18 15.20
C GLY A 15 4.15 54.88 15.50
N SER A 16 3.55 53.85 14.89
CA SER A 16 2.14 53.51 15.09
C SER A 16 1.79 52.90 16.45
N GLY A 17 2.79 52.60 17.28
CA GLY A 17 2.62 51.91 18.58
C GLY A 17 2.26 50.41 18.47
N LYS A 18 2.03 49.88 17.27
CA LYS A 18 1.71 48.46 17.03
C LYS A 18 2.99 47.61 16.93
N LYS A 19 2.90 46.30 17.24
CA LYS A 19 4.01 45.35 17.03
C LYS A 19 4.33 45.22 15.53
N TYR A 20 5.61 45.14 15.16
CA TYR A 20 6.09 45.12 13.76
C TYR A 20 5.40 44.03 12.92
N LYS A 21 5.17 42.84 13.47
CA LYS A 21 4.43 41.74 12.80
C LYS A 21 3.00 42.06 12.38
N VAL A 22 2.36 43.01 13.04
CA VAL A 22 0.96 43.39 12.80
C VAL A 22 0.89 44.61 11.87
N CYS A 23 2.01 45.27 11.62
CA CYS A 23 2.06 46.51 10.88
C CYS A 23 2.78 46.31 9.52
N HIS A 24 4.11 46.45 9.48
CA HIS A 24 4.85 46.51 8.21
C HIS A 24 5.55 45.19 7.83
N ALA A 25 5.54 44.16 8.69
CA ALA A 25 6.22 42.89 8.39
C ALA A 25 5.70 42.19 7.12
N THR A 26 4.43 42.38 6.76
CA THR A 26 3.84 41.80 5.55
C THR A 26 4.28 42.55 4.29
N GLU A 27 4.31 43.88 4.34
CA GLU A 27 4.75 44.72 3.21
C GLU A 27 6.25 44.59 2.95
N ASP A 28 7.07 44.56 4.01
CA ASP A 28 8.52 44.36 3.87
C ASP A 28 8.85 42.97 3.31
N ARG A 29 8.04 41.94 3.63
CA ARG A 29 8.14 40.62 3.01
C ARG A 29 7.74 40.64 1.54
N ALA A 30 6.68 41.37 1.19
CA ALA A 30 6.24 41.51 -0.19
C ALA A 30 7.28 42.24 -1.06
N ARG A 31 7.98 43.24 -0.50
CA ARG A 31 9.09 43.93 -1.16
C ARG A 31 10.38 43.12 -1.28
N ALA A 32 10.56 42.08 -0.46
CA ALA A 32 11.75 41.24 -0.46
C ALA A 32 11.67 40.02 -1.41
N ALA A 33 10.51 39.79 -2.05
CA ALA A 33 10.36 38.71 -3.03
C ALA A 33 10.94 39.13 -4.40
N PRO A 34 11.76 38.28 -5.07
CA PRO A 34 12.23 38.56 -6.44
C PRO A 34 11.04 38.57 -7.42
N PRO A 35 11.12 39.37 -8.52
CA PRO A 35 10.04 39.47 -9.48
C PRO A 35 9.82 38.12 -10.18
N ALA A 36 8.56 37.66 -10.22
CA ALA A 36 8.15 36.50 -11.00
C ALA A 36 8.32 36.80 -12.51
N ALA A 37 8.87 35.84 -13.26
CA ALA A 37 8.88 35.90 -14.72
C ALA A 37 7.44 36.02 -15.26
N PRO A 38 7.19 36.76 -16.35
CA PRO A 38 5.85 36.91 -16.90
C PRO A 38 5.31 35.53 -17.31
N ALA A 39 4.06 35.25 -16.94
CA ALA A 39 3.38 34.01 -17.29
C ALA A 39 3.23 33.93 -18.83
N SER A 40 3.94 33.02 -19.48
CA SER A 40 3.66 32.65 -20.87
C SER A 40 2.31 31.92 -20.92
N SER A 41 1.53 32.19 -21.96
CA SER A 41 0.32 31.40 -22.19
C SER A 41 0.69 30.03 -22.75
N ALA A 42 -0.01 28.97 -22.35
CA ALA A 42 0.21 27.61 -22.86
C ALA A 42 0.20 27.54 -24.40
N ARG A 43 -0.53 28.44 -25.06
CA ARG A 43 -0.53 28.58 -26.52
C ARG A 43 0.85 28.98 -27.07
N ALA A 44 1.49 29.99 -26.47
CA ALA A 44 2.79 30.46 -26.90
C ALA A 44 3.88 29.39 -26.70
N ASP A 45 3.79 28.63 -25.60
CA ASP A 45 4.72 27.53 -25.33
C ASP A 45 4.54 26.38 -26.34
N LEU A 46 3.30 26.07 -26.75
CA LEU A 46 3.04 25.08 -27.81
C LEU A 46 3.49 25.57 -29.19
N GLU A 47 3.31 26.85 -29.52
CA GLU A 47 3.83 27.43 -30.77
C GLU A 47 5.37 27.32 -30.83
N ALA A 48 6.05 27.63 -29.72
CA ALA A 48 7.50 27.48 -29.60
C ALA A 48 7.98 26.01 -29.70
N ALA A 49 7.15 25.05 -29.29
CA ALA A 49 7.42 23.62 -29.46
C ALA A 49 7.18 23.15 -30.90
N MET A 50 6.18 23.70 -31.60
CA MET A 50 5.97 23.42 -33.02
C MET A 50 7.14 23.90 -33.89
N GLU A 51 7.77 25.02 -33.52
CA GLU A 51 8.99 25.49 -34.18
C GLU A 51 10.12 24.47 -34.08
N VAL A 52 10.33 23.87 -32.90
CA VAL A 52 11.33 22.79 -32.72
C VAL A 52 11.02 21.57 -33.57
N LEU A 53 9.75 21.16 -33.64
CA LEU A 53 9.33 20.00 -34.45
C LEU A 53 9.42 20.23 -35.96
N GLY A 54 9.32 21.49 -36.40
CA GLY A 54 9.43 21.88 -37.81
C GLY A 54 10.86 22.22 -38.26
N ASP A 55 11.82 22.25 -37.33
CA ASP A 55 13.20 22.60 -37.62
C ASP A 55 13.94 21.42 -38.30
N PRO A 56 14.66 21.65 -39.42
CA PRO A 56 15.45 20.60 -40.06
C PRO A 56 16.62 20.10 -39.19
N ASP A 57 17.09 20.88 -38.21
CA ASP A 57 18.11 20.47 -37.25
C ASP A 57 17.50 19.60 -36.13
N VAL A 58 17.59 18.29 -36.32
CA VAL A 58 17.12 17.28 -35.37
C VAL A 58 17.80 17.36 -33.99
N SER A 59 18.95 18.04 -33.87
CA SER A 59 19.66 18.20 -32.60
C SER A 59 18.82 18.98 -31.58
N LYS A 60 17.98 19.92 -32.06
CA LYS A 60 17.07 20.69 -31.21
C LYS A 60 15.95 19.83 -30.63
N LEU A 61 15.42 18.90 -31.45
CA LEU A 61 14.44 17.92 -31.00
C LEU A 61 15.05 16.96 -29.98
N SER A 62 16.24 16.42 -30.28
CA SER A 62 16.97 15.54 -29.36
C SER A 62 17.23 16.23 -28.02
N GLY A 63 17.74 17.47 -28.02
CA GLY A 63 17.97 18.24 -26.79
C GLY A 63 16.69 18.52 -26.01
N ALA A 64 15.56 18.79 -26.69
CA ALA A 64 14.27 18.96 -26.02
C ALA A 64 13.76 17.65 -25.37
N LEU A 65 13.98 16.49 -26.01
CA LEU A 65 13.61 15.18 -25.47
C LEU A 65 14.51 14.76 -24.30
N GLU A 66 15.81 15.04 -24.37
CA GLU A 66 16.74 14.85 -23.25
C GLU A 66 16.34 15.71 -22.05
N ARG A 67 16.05 16.99 -22.28
CA ARG A 67 15.59 17.88 -21.22
C ARG A 67 14.26 17.42 -20.61
N LEU A 68 13.35 16.90 -21.43
CA LEU A 68 12.10 16.30 -20.97
C LEU A 68 12.35 15.07 -20.09
N ALA A 69 13.32 14.22 -20.45
CA ALA A 69 13.70 13.05 -19.67
C ALA A 69 14.16 13.44 -18.26
N ASP A 70 15.02 14.47 -18.16
CA ASP A 70 15.52 14.99 -16.88
C ASP A 70 14.36 15.52 -16.01
N LEU A 71 13.48 16.34 -16.59
CA LEU A 71 12.30 16.86 -15.87
C LEU A 71 11.38 15.73 -15.39
N MET A 72 11.17 14.72 -16.23
CA MET A 72 10.35 13.56 -15.88
C MET A 72 10.97 12.77 -14.74
N ALA A 73 12.30 12.60 -14.70
CA ALA A 73 13.00 11.97 -13.60
C ALA A 73 12.88 12.79 -12.31
N ASP A 74 13.08 14.11 -12.38
CA ASP A 74 12.98 15.03 -11.23
C ASP A 74 11.58 15.06 -10.60
N TRP A 75 10.53 14.91 -11.41
CA TRP A 75 9.16 14.82 -10.89
C TRP A 75 8.81 13.48 -10.27
N GLY A 76 9.63 12.45 -10.49
CA GLY A 76 9.38 11.07 -10.05
C GLY A 76 8.26 10.37 -10.84
N PRO A 77 7.89 9.14 -10.44
CA PRO A 77 6.97 8.28 -11.17
C PRO A 77 5.51 8.70 -10.96
N LEU A 78 5.11 9.84 -11.54
CA LEU A 78 3.74 10.35 -11.46
C LEU A 78 2.79 9.59 -12.40
N PRO A 79 1.52 9.38 -11.99
CA PRO A 79 0.50 8.81 -12.85
C PRO A 79 0.39 9.56 -14.18
N GLY A 80 0.34 8.81 -15.29
CA GLY A 80 0.27 9.35 -16.64
C GLY A 80 1.62 9.73 -17.26
N LEU A 81 2.69 9.89 -16.48
CA LEU A 81 4.06 10.13 -16.99
C LEU A 81 4.91 8.85 -17.09
N ARG A 82 4.37 7.72 -16.65
CA ARG A 82 5.00 6.39 -16.68
C ARG A 82 3.99 5.37 -17.17
N PHE A 83 4.47 4.31 -17.79
CA PHE A 83 3.67 3.11 -17.98
C PHE A 83 3.24 2.56 -16.62
N ASP A 84 2.16 1.76 -16.60
CA ASP A 84 1.74 1.07 -15.39
C ASP A 84 2.91 0.27 -14.80
N VAL A 85 3.13 0.41 -13.49
CA VAL A 85 4.33 -0.10 -12.83
C VAL A 85 4.38 -1.63 -12.86
N ASN A 86 3.24 -2.29 -12.69
CA ASN A 86 3.17 -3.76 -12.66
C ASN A 86 3.31 -4.29 -14.08
N ALA A 87 2.53 -3.76 -15.04
CA ALA A 87 2.62 -4.18 -16.43
C ALA A 87 4.02 -3.97 -17.03
N PHE A 88 4.67 -2.84 -16.70
CA PHE A 88 6.06 -2.57 -17.10
C PHE A 88 7.02 -3.57 -16.49
N SER A 89 6.94 -3.83 -15.18
CA SER A 89 7.83 -4.75 -14.50
C SER A 89 7.69 -6.19 -15.00
N ASP A 90 6.46 -6.65 -15.21
CA ASP A 90 6.17 -7.99 -15.70
C ASP A 90 6.69 -8.18 -17.13
N HIS A 91 6.43 -7.21 -18.02
CA HIS A 91 6.90 -7.26 -19.40
C HIS A 91 8.43 -7.19 -19.49
N VAL A 92 9.05 -6.20 -18.85
CA VAL A 92 10.51 -6.02 -18.89
C VAL A 92 11.23 -7.21 -18.25
N GLY A 93 10.71 -7.76 -17.14
CA GLY A 93 11.29 -8.96 -16.52
C GLY A 93 11.26 -10.16 -17.44
N LYS A 94 10.13 -10.41 -18.12
CA LYS A 94 9.98 -11.50 -19.10
C LYS A 94 10.91 -11.32 -20.31
N GLU A 95 10.97 -10.11 -20.86
CA GLU A 95 11.81 -9.82 -22.02
C GLU A 95 13.31 -9.87 -21.70
N LEU A 96 13.73 -9.40 -20.52
CA LEU A 96 15.12 -9.54 -20.08
C LEU A 96 15.52 -11.01 -19.88
N ALA A 97 14.64 -11.85 -19.34
CA ALA A 97 14.89 -13.29 -19.25
C ALA A 97 15.10 -13.90 -20.64
N ARG A 98 14.20 -13.61 -21.59
CA ARG A 98 14.32 -14.05 -22.99
C ARG A 98 15.61 -13.57 -23.66
N LEU A 99 15.97 -12.29 -23.48
CA LEU A 99 17.18 -11.71 -24.06
C LEU A 99 18.46 -12.29 -23.44
N SER A 100 18.42 -12.66 -22.16
CA SER A 100 19.58 -13.25 -21.47
C SER A 100 19.95 -14.65 -21.97
N GLU A 101 19.02 -15.37 -22.59
CA GLU A 101 19.27 -16.68 -23.21
C GLU A 101 20.07 -16.57 -24.52
N ASN A 102 20.12 -15.37 -25.12
CA ASN A 102 20.83 -15.13 -26.37
C ASN A 102 22.27 -14.62 -26.12
N ALA A 103 23.19 -15.54 -25.89
CA ALA A 103 24.58 -15.24 -25.51
C ALA A 103 25.41 -14.47 -26.56
N GLU A 104 24.96 -14.38 -27.82
CA GLU A 104 25.68 -13.70 -28.91
C GLU A 104 25.22 -12.26 -29.16
N GLN A 105 24.13 -11.81 -28.53
CA GLN A 105 23.57 -10.48 -28.75
C GLN A 105 24.30 -9.40 -27.94
N ASP A 106 24.70 -8.31 -28.60
CA ASP A 106 25.32 -7.18 -27.91
C ASP A 106 24.31 -6.35 -27.10
N ALA A 107 24.79 -5.66 -26.07
CA ALA A 107 23.96 -4.92 -25.13
C ALA A 107 23.14 -3.78 -25.78
N SER A 108 23.64 -3.17 -26.85
CA SER A 108 22.93 -2.07 -27.53
C SER A 108 21.75 -2.61 -28.33
N SER A 109 21.96 -3.73 -29.02
CA SER A 109 20.91 -4.45 -29.75
C SER A 109 19.84 -4.99 -28.79
N ALA A 110 20.24 -5.60 -27.68
CA ALA A 110 19.31 -6.10 -26.65
C ALA A 110 18.49 -4.96 -26.04
N ARG A 111 19.11 -3.81 -25.73
CA ARG A 111 18.40 -2.62 -25.23
C ARG A 111 17.39 -2.09 -26.24
N ARG A 112 17.75 -2.02 -27.53
CA ARG A 112 16.83 -1.54 -28.57
C ARG A 112 15.64 -2.48 -28.74
N GLU A 113 15.87 -3.80 -28.70
CA GLU A 113 14.80 -4.80 -28.76
C GLU A 113 13.85 -4.69 -27.57
N LEU A 114 14.39 -4.57 -26.35
CA LEU A 114 13.61 -4.36 -25.14
C LEU A 114 12.75 -3.10 -25.21
N LEU A 115 13.35 -1.98 -25.64
CA LEU A 115 12.63 -0.70 -25.82
C LEU A 115 11.47 -0.87 -26.79
N VAL A 116 11.74 -1.40 -27.99
CA VAL A 116 10.73 -1.54 -29.05
C VAL A 116 9.61 -2.49 -28.62
N GLY A 117 9.94 -3.61 -27.97
CA GLY A 117 8.96 -4.55 -27.43
C GLY A 117 8.07 -3.91 -26.37
N THR A 118 8.67 -3.20 -25.42
CA THR A 118 7.97 -2.55 -24.32
C THR A 118 7.05 -1.44 -24.81
N VAL A 119 7.54 -0.60 -25.73
CA VAL A 119 6.76 0.50 -26.31
C VAL A 119 5.59 -0.03 -27.15
N ARG A 120 5.75 -1.14 -27.87
CA ARG A 120 4.65 -1.78 -28.61
C ARG A 120 3.56 -2.31 -27.69
N GLU A 121 3.94 -2.91 -26.57
CA GLU A 121 3.00 -3.48 -25.61
C GLU A 121 2.27 -2.39 -24.81
N LEU A 122 3.02 -1.41 -24.28
CA LEU A 122 2.50 -0.48 -23.27
C LEU A 122 2.20 0.93 -23.82
N GLY A 123 2.74 1.28 -24.98
CA GLY A 123 2.55 2.55 -25.70
C GLY A 123 1.18 2.71 -26.34
N THR A 124 0.11 2.39 -25.61
CA THR A 124 -1.26 2.42 -26.11
C THR A 124 -1.75 3.86 -26.37
N GLN A 125 -2.78 4.01 -27.20
CA GLN A 125 -3.44 5.30 -27.44
C GLN A 125 -4.01 5.91 -26.15
N ALA A 126 -4.50 5.07 -25.24
CA ALA A 126 -4.97 5.50 -23.92
C ALA A 126 -3.83 6.05 -23.07
N PHE A 127 -2.68 5.38 -23.08
CA PHE A 127 -1.48 5.86 -22.40
C PHE A 127 -1.02 7.21 -22.98
N LEU A 128 -0.90 7.34 -24.30
CA LEU A 128 -0.50 8.58 -24.97
C LEU A 128 -1.45 9.75 -24.65
N ALA A 129 -2.76 9.51 -24.57
CA ALA A 129 -3.72 10.52 -24.17
C ALA A 129 -3.52 10.97 -22.71
N SER A 130 -3.23 10.02 -21.81
CA SER A 130 -2.90 10.29 -20.41
C SER A 130 -1.60 11.09 -20.28
N LEU A 131 -0.57 10.69 -21.02
CA LEU A 131 0.73 11.36 -21.08
C LEU A 131 0.60 12.81 -21.56
N ALA A 132 -0.15 13.05 -22.65
CA ALA A 132 -0.41 14.39 -23.15
C ALA A 132 -1.12 15.27 -22.10
N ALA A 133 -2.12 14.73 -21.40
CA ALA A 133 -2.83 15.45 -20.35
C ALA A 133 -1.92 15.78 -19.15
N ALA A 134 -1.09 14.83 -18.72
CA ALA A 134 -0.15 15.01 -17.62
C ALA A 134 0.94 16.05 -17.95
N LEU A 135 1.48 16.03 -19.17
CA LEU A 135 2.46 17.03 -19.63
C LEU A 135 1.83 18.43 -19.76
N MET A 136 0.59 18.53 -20.25
CA MET A 136 -0.14 19.81 -20.26
C MET A 136 -0.36 20.39 -18.86
N ALA A 137 -0.65 19.54 -17.87
CA ALA A 137 -0.74 19.97 -16.49
C ALA A 137 0.61 20.49 -15.98
N LYS A 138 1.72 19.83 -16.34
CA LYS A 138 3.08 20.28 -15.98
C LYS A 138 3.45 21.61 -16.63
N LEU A 139 3.01 21.87 -17.86
CA LEU A 139 3.26 23.13 -18.55
C LEU A 139 2.69 24.35 -17.80
N SER A 140 1.64 24.14 -17.00
CA SER A 140 1.00 25.18 -16.18
C SER A 140 1.72 25.42 -14.83
N THR A 141 2.84 24.74 -14.56
CA THR A 141 3.57 24.88 -13.29
C THR A 141 4.27 26.25 -13.22
N PRO A 142 4.02 27.05 -12.17
CA PRO A 142 4.72 28.32 -11.98
C PRO A 142 6.23 28.13 -11.81
N GLY A 143 7.03 29.05 -12.36
CA GLY A 143 8.49 29.05 -12.17
C GLY A 143 9.30 28.20 -13.14
N LEU A 144 8.66 27.54 -14.12
CA LEU A 144 9.38 26.85 -15.19
C LEU A 144 10.21 27.82 -16.04
N SER A 145 11.38 27.38 -16.51
CA SER A 145 12.15 28.13 -17.50
C SER A 145 11.51 28.06 -18.89
N ALA A 146 11.90 28.94 -19.81
CA ALA A 146 11.43 28.88 -21.19
C ALA A 146 11.88 27.61 -21.92
N GLU A 147 13.03 27.06 -21.54
CA GLU A 147 13.56 25.79 -22.05
C GLU A 147 12.70 24.61 -21.56
N ASP A 148 12.37 24.58 -20.27
CA ASP A 148 11.50 23.52 -19.70
C ASP A 148 10.11 23.53 -20.34
N ARG A 149 9.51 24.72 -20.48
CA ARG A 149 8.21 24.84 -21.13
C ARG A 149 8.22 24.36 -22.56
N ARG A 150 9.30 24.63 -23.30
CA ARG A 150 9.49 24.15 -24.68
C ARG A 150 9.63 22.63 -24.72
N ALA A 151 10.45 22.03 -23.85
CA ALA A 151 10.62 20.58 -23.75
C ALA A 151 9.30 19.87 -23.43
N ILE A 152 8.53 20.39 -22.46
CA ILE A 152 7.20 19.89 -22.11
C ILE A 152 6.22 20.03 -23.26
N GLY A 153 6.26 21.18 -23.96
CA GLY A 153 5.43 21.42 -25.15
C GLY A 153 5.71 20.42 -26.27
N VAL A 154 6.99 20.12 -26.54
CA VAL A 154 7.40 19.11 -27.55
C VAL A 154 6.86 17.74 -27.18
N GLY A 155 7.06 17.29 -25.94
CA GLY A 155 6.53 16.00 -25.46
C GLY A 155 5.01 15.93 -25.55
N THR A 156 4.32 17.02 -25.21
CA THR A 156 2.86 17.12 -25.31
C THR A 156 2.37 16.97 -26.74
N LEU A 157 3.01 17.65 -27.69
CA LEU A 157 2.64 17.59 -29.11
C LEU A 157 2.89 16.20 -29.68
N LEU A 158 4.02 15.58 -29.36
CA LEU A 158 4.34 14.21 -29.80
C LEU A 158 3.36 13.19 -29.23
N ALA A 159 3.00 13.28 -27.95
CA ALA A 159 2.00 12.40 -27.33
C ALA A 159 0.61 12.58 -27.97
N SER A 160 0.26 13.82 -28.33
CA SER A 160 -1.04 14.18 -28.92
C SER A 160 -1.13 13.89 -30.43
N ALA A 161 -0.01 13.84 -31.15
CA ALA A 161 0.03 13.66 -32.60
C ALA A 161 -0.47 12.28 -33.06
N SER A 162 -0.46 11.30 -32.16
CA SER A 162 -0.99 9.94 -32.35
C SER A 162 -2.44 9.90 -32.85
N LYS A 163 -3.28 10.88 -32.45
CA LYS A 163 -4.68 10.98 -32.92
C LYS A 163 -4.81 11.47 -34.37
N ARG A 164 -3.82 12.21 -34.90
CA ARG A 164 -3.85 12.79 -36.26
C ARG A 164 -3.02 12.00 -37.26
N MET A 165 -1.98 11.30 -36.81
CA MET A 165 -1.14 10.44 -37.63
C MET A 165 -1.73 9.02 -37.64
N GLY A 166 -2.70 8.76 -38.52
CA GLY A 166 -3.25 7.42 -38.68
C GLY A 166 -2.16 6.37 -38.95
N LYS A 167 -2.30 5.19 -38.34
CA LYS A 167 -1.38 4.03 -38.44
C LYS A 167 0.08 4.24 -37.94
N ALA A 168 0.40 5.32 -37.22
CA ALA A 168 1.71 5.42 -36.57
C ALA A 168 1.85 4.29 -35.54
N ARG A 169 2.90 3.49 -35.65
CA ARG A 169 3.17 2.44 -34.65
C ARG A 169 3.76 3.08 -33.40
N PRO A 170 3.53 2.53 -32.20
CA PRO A 170 4.05 3.11 -30.97
C PRO A 170 5.56 3.36 -31.00
N GLU A 171 6.35 2.44 -31.59
CA GLU A 171 7.81 2.56 -31.69
C GLU A 171 8.30 3.69 -32.61
N ASP A 172 7.41 4.29 -33.40
CA ASP A 172 7.72 5.43 -34.26
C ASP A 172 7.46 6.78 -33.54
N ILE A 173 7.06 6.75 -32.25
CA ILE A 173 6.72 7.93 -31.46
C ILE A 173 7.86 8.24 -30.46
N PRO A 174 8.71 9.25 -30.70
CA PRO A 174 9.94 9.48 -29.93
C PRO A 174 9.74 9.76 -28.44
N VAL A 175 8.58 10.30 -28.04
CA VAL A 175 8.31 10.57 -26.61
C VAL A 175 8.16 9.27 -25.80
N LEU A 176 7.81 8.14 -26.44
CA LEU A 176 7.73 6.85 -25.77
C LEU A 176 9.11 6.27 -25.46
N ASP A 177 10.12 6.54 -26.29
CA ASP A 177 11.53 6.20 -25.99
C ASP A 177 11.99 6.91 -24.71
N VAL A 178 11.62 8.18 -24.53
CA VAL A 178 11.90 8.97 -23.31
C VAL A 178 11.22 8.35 -22.09
N VAL A 179 9.93 8.03 -22.18
CA VAL A 179 9.18 7.40 -21.08
C VAL A 179 9.83 6.07 -20.68
N PHE A 180 10.12 5.21 -21.67
CA PHE A 180 10.79 3.94 -21.44
C PHE A 180 12.14 4.13 -20.77
N ASP A 181 12.98 5.03 -21.27
CA ASP A 181 14.34 5.21 -20.76
C ASP A 181 14.37 5.71 -19.33
N VAL A 182 13.51 6.68 -18.98
CA VAL A 182 13.40 7.17 -17.61
C VAL A 182 12.89 6.06 -16.69
N GLN A 183 11.80 5.40 -17.05
CA GLN A 183 11.20 4.35 -16.23
C GLN A 183 12.11 3.13 -16.08
N PHE A 184 12.82 2.75 -17.14
CA PHE A 184 13.75 1.62 -17.13
C PHE A 184 14.95 1.89 -16.22
N ARG A 185 15.48 3.13 -16.20
CA ARG A 185 16.54 3.53 -15.26
C ARG A 185 16.06 3.47 -13.81
N GLU A 186 14.87 3.99 -13.53
CA GLU A 186 14.23 3.93 -12.20
C GLU A 186 14.01 2.48 -11.76
N TRP A 187 13.46 1.66 -12.65
CA TRP A 187 13.23 0.23 -12.44
C TRP A 187 14.55 -0.52 -12.18
N SER A 188 15.59 -0.28 -12.98
CA SER A 188 16.90 -0.91 -12.84
C SER A 188 17.58 -0.53 -11.52
N ALA A 189 17.49 0.74 -11.11
CA ALA A 189 18.03 1.20 -9.84
C ALA A 189 17.34 0.49 -8.66
N ARG A 190 16.00 0.41 -8.69
CA ARG A 190 15.21 -0.28 -7.67
C ARG A 190 15.51 -1.79 -7.62
N HIS A 191 15.66 -2.43 -8.78
CA HIS A 191 15.99 -3.85 -8.87
C HIS A 191 17.42 -4.14 -8.42
N LYS A 192 18.37 -3.25 -8.69
CA LYS A 192 19.73 -3.35 -8.15
C LYS A 192 19.73 -3.25 -6.64
N GLU A 193 19.01 -2.29 -6.06
CA GLU A 193 18.88 -2.15 -4.61
C GLU A 193 18.21 -3.38 -3.99
N LEU A 194 17.14 -3.88 -4.62
CA LEU A 194 16.44 -5.08 -4.17
C LEU A 194 17.34 -6.31 -4.27
N SER A 195 18.10 -6.47 -5.36
CA SER A 195 19.08 -7.53 -5.53
C SER A 195 20.18 -7.45 -4.48
N GLN A 196 20.67 -6.25 -4.15
CA GLN A 196 21.67 -6.06 -3.09
C GLN A 196 21.09 -6.37 -1.70
N LYS A 197 19.83 -6.00 -1.44
CA LYS A 197 19.12 -6.37 -0.21
C LYS A 197 18.92 -7.88 -0.11
N TYR A 198 18.52 -8.54 -1.20
CA TYR A 198 18.42 -9.99 -1.26
C TYR A 198 19.78 -10.66 -1.11
N GLU A 199 20.84 -10.15 -1.74
CA GLU A 199 22.19 -10.66 -1.59
C GLU A 199 22.69 -10.47 -0.16
N ALA A 200 22.37 -9.36 0.50
CA ALA A 200 22.66 -9.12 1.92
C ALA A 200 21.85 -10.04 2.85
N LEU A 201 20.58 -10.31 2.52
CA LEU A 201 19.74 -11.28 3.24
C LEU A 201 20.24 -12.71 3.04
N VAL A 202 20.67 -13.07 1.82
CA VAL A 202 21.28 -14.36 1.49
C VAL A 202 22.63 -14.51 2.18
N LYS A 203 23.48 -13.48 2.15
CA LYS A 203 24.74 -13.43 2.94
C LYS A 203 24.48 -13.50 4.45
N GLY A 204 23.37 -12.94 4.93
CA GLY A 204 22.90 -13.08 6.31
C GLY A 204 22.36 -14.47 6.66
N LEU A 205 21.98 -15.27 5.65
CA LEU A 205 21.57 -16.67 5.78
C LEU A 205 22.75 -17.66 5.62
N GLU A 206 23.92 -17.18 5.17
CA GLU A 206 25.12 -17.98 4.88
C GLU A 206 25.98 -18.31 6.11
N GLU A 207 25.36 -18.76 7.20
CA GLU A 207 26.08 -19.49 8.26
C GLU A 207 25.85 -21.00 8.26
N GLN A 208 25.20 -21.59 7.22
CA GLN A 208 25.37 -23.01 6.84
C GLN A 208 24.73 -23.38 5.48
N SER A 209 25.58 -23.62 4.47
CA SER A 209 25.43 -24.51 3.29
C SER A 209 24.02 -25.04 2.96
N LEU A 210 23.29 -24.39 2.04
CA LEU A 210 22.09 -24.98 1.41
C LEU A 210 22.47 -26.02 0.33
N PRO A 211 21.86 -27.23 0.34
CA PRO A 211 22.04 -28.24 -0.70
C PRO A 211 21.65 -27.75 -2.11
N GLU A 212 22.22 -28.33 -3.16
CA GLU A 212 21.92 -27.97 -4.57
C GLU A 212 20.44 -28.14 -4.93
N GLU A 213 19.76 -29.11 -4.31
CA GLU A 213 18.31 -29.34 -4.46
C GLU A 213 17.48 -28.15 -3.90
N ALA A 214 17.91 -27.57 -2.78
CA ALA A 214 17.31 -26.36 -2.21
C ALA A 214 17.48 -25.15 -3.13
N LYS A 215 18.66 -25.03 -3.76
CA LYS A 215 18.96 -23.95 -4.72
C LYS A 215 18.08 -24.07 -5.97
N ALA A 216 17.92 -25.28 -6.51
CA ALA A 216 17.07 -25.53 -7.67
C ALA A 216 15.58 -25.24 -7.38
N ALA A 217 15.07 -25.65 -6.21
CA ALA A 217 13.71 -25.36 -5.79
C ALA A 217 13.47 -23.85 -5.58
N LEU A 218 14.44 -23.12 -5.01
CA LEU A 218 14.40 -21.66 -4.88
C LEU A 218 14.41 -20.96 -6.24
N GLN A 219 15.15 -21.48 -7.22
CA GLN A 219 15.20 -20.92 -8.57
C GLN A 219 13.87 -21.12 -9.32
N GLN A 220 13.23 -22.28 -9.17
CA GLN A 220 11.89 -22.54 -9.74
C GLN A 220 10.81 -21.67 -9.09
N ALA A 221 10.88 -21.47 -7.77
CA ALA A 221 9.99 -20.54 -7.05
C ALA A 221 10.15 -19.09 -7.53
N ARG A 222 11.38 -18.65 -7.83
CA ARG A 222 11.64 -17.32 -8.43
C ARG A 222 11.03 -17.17 -9.83
N GLY A 223 10.82 -18.28 -10.55
CA GLY A 223 10.11 -18.32 -11.83
C GLY A 223 8.58 -18.45 -11.72
N GLY A 224 8.02 -18.43 -10.51
CA GLY A 224 6.57 -18.49 -10.26
C GLY A 224 6.04 -19.88 -9.89
N ASP A 225 6.86 -20.94 -9.91
CA ASP A 225 6.46 -22.28 -9.46
C ASP A 225 6.79 -22.50 -7.98
N VAL A 226 5.84 -22.12 -7.12
CA VAL A 226 5.94 -22.30 -5.66
C VAL A 226 5.78 -23.78 -5.25
N GLY A 227 5.25 -24.63 -6.14
CA GLY A 227 4.98 -26.04 -5.85
C GLY A 227 6.25 -26.87 -5.63
N ALA A 228 7.31 -26.57 -6.37
CA ALA A 228 8.62 -27.21 -6.21
C ALA A 228 9.26 -26.92 -4.85
N LEU A 229 9.13 -25.68 -4.36
CA LEU A 229 9.61 -25.27 -3.03
C LEU A 229 8.82 -25.97 -1.92
N LEU A 230 7.49 -26.04 -2.06
CA LEU A 230 6.61 -26.75 -1.12
C LEU A 230 6.96 -28.23 -1.03
N LYS A 231 7.21 -28.88 -2.18
CA LYS A 231 7.59 -30.29 -2.23
C LYS A 231 8.95 -30.54 -1.57
N TYR A 232 9.95 -29.71 -1.86
CA TYR A 232 11.26 -29.78 -1.20
C TYR A 232 11.16 -29.62 0.32
N VAL A 233 10.36 -28.65 0.78
CA VAL A 233 10.11 -28.41 2.21
C VAL A 233 9.41 -29.60 2.88
N GLN A 234 8.52 -30.29 2.18
CA GLN A 234 7.81 -31.48 2.69
C GLN A 234 8.71 -32.73 2.72
N GLU A 235 9.70 -32.81 1.84
CA GLU A 235 10.61 -33.96 1.72
C GLU A 235 11.82 -33.89 2.68
N ASP A 236 12.11 -32.73 3.28
CA ASP A 236 13.12 -32.56 4.35
C ASP A 236 12.46 -32.48 5.75
N PRO A 237 12.48 -33.58 6.54
CA PRO A 237 11.87 -33.61 7.87
C PRO A 237 12.48 -32.60 8.85
N ALA A 238 13.78 -32.28 8.72
CA ALA A 238 14.45 -31.34 9.60
C ALA A 238 14.09 -29.88 9.24
N LEU A 239 13.86 -29.58 7.96
CA LEU A 239 13.32 -28.29 7.55
C LEU A 239 11.85 -28.13 7.96
N ALA A 240 11.03 -29.16 7.78
CA ALA A 240 9.65 -29.17 8.26
C ALA A 240 9.57 -28.95 9.77
N GLU A 241 10.43 -29.61 10.55
CA GLU A 241 10.52 -29.41 12.00
C GLU A 241 10.97 -27.98 12.36
N ARG A 242 11.94 -27.41 11.66
CA ARG A 242 12.37 -26.01 11.86
C ARG A 242 11.25 -25.02 11.55
N ILE A 243 10.50 -25.21 10.46
CA ILE A 243 9.36 -24.36 10.09
C ILE A 243 8.25 -24.49 11.14
N ALA A 244 7.93 -25.71 11.58
CA ALA A 244 6.94 -25.94 12.63
C ALA A 244 7.37 -25.29 13.96
N ARG A 245 8.66 -25.35 14.30
CA ARG A 245 9.22 -24.67 15.47
C ARG A 245 9.11 -23.15 15.34
N GLU A 246 9.51 -22.56 14.21
CA GLU A 246 9.38 -21.11 13.98
C GLU A 246 7.91 -20.67 14.01
N ALA A 247 7.00 -21.43 13.40
CA ALA A 247 5.57 -21.16 13.47
C ALA A 247 5.06 -21.16 14.92
N LYS A 248 5.49 -22.14 15.73
CA LYS A 248 5.16 -22.23 17.16
C LYS A 248 5.75 -21.07 17.97
N GLU A 249 7.00 -20.71 17.72
CA GLU A 249 7.67 -19.58 18.38
C GLU A 249 7.02 -18.25 18.00
N ARG A 250 6.68 -18.06 16.73
CA ARG A 250 5.92 -16.89 16.25
C ARG A 250 4.55 -16.80 16.92
N ALA A 251 3.78 -17.88 16.94
CA ALA A 251 2.50 -17.92 17.64
C ALA A 251 2.66 -17.55 19.12
N ALA A 252 3.70 -18.05 19.79
CA ALA A 252 4.00 -17.69 21.18
C ALA A 252 4.36 -16.21 21.36
N ARG A 253 5.13 -15.61 20.43
CA ARG A 253 5.43 -14.17 20.42
C ARG A 253 4.16 -13.34 20.24
N VAL A 254 3.30 -13.71 19.30
CA VAL A 254 2.02 -13.02 19.05
C VAL A 254 1.10 -13.13 20.26
N GLU A 255 0.98 -14.31 20.89
CA GLU A 255 0.21 -14.46 22.13
C GLU A 255 0.77 -13.62 23.28
N ALA A 256 2.10 -13.56 23.44
CA ALA A 256 2.73 -12.73 24.45
C ALA A 256 2.48 -11.24 24.19
N TRP A 257 2.55 -10.82 22.92
CA TRP A 257 2.18 -9.47 22.51
C TRP A 257 0.72 -9.18 22.80
N LEU A 258 -0.23 -10.03 22.40
CA LEU A 258 -1.67 -9.84 22.68
C LEU A 258 -1.95 -9.62 24.18
N ARG A 259 -1.25 -10.33 25.07
CA ARG A 259 -1.39 -10.16 26.54
C ARG A 259 -0.87 -8.83 27.06
N ALA A 260 0.01 -8.14 26.35
CA ALA A 260 0.63 -6.92 26.84
C ALA A 260 -0.41 -5.78 26.91
N PRO A 261 -0.44 -4.97 27.99
CA PRO A 261 -1.45 -3.93 28.19
C PRO A 261 -1.45 -2.84 27.10
N THR A 262 -0.30 -2.64 26.46
CA THR A 262 -0.10 -1.63 25.43
C THR A 262 -0.49 -2.11 24.03
N SER A 263 -0.74 -3.41 23.86
CA SER A 263 -0.97 -4.00 22.54
C SER A 263 -2.29 -3.52 21.94
N PRO A 264 -2.26 -2.99 20.72
CA PRO A 264 -3.48 -2.59 20.01
C PRO A 264 -4.37 -3.80 19.69
N ALA A 265 -5.66 -3.53 19.48
CA ALA A 265 -6.59 -4.54 19.00
C ALA A 265 -6.25 -5.04 17.59
N VAL A 266 -6.39 -6.35 17.39
CA VAL A 266 -6.19 -7.02 16.09
C VAL A 266 -7.46 -7.02 15.24
N PHE A 267 -8.63 -7.10 15.87
CA PHE A 267 -9.92 -7.05 15.21
C PHE A 267 -10.37 -5.61 14.96
N SER A 268 -11.19 -5.42 13.93
CA SER A 268 -12.01 -4.22 13.84
C SER A 268 -13.28 -4.35 14.70
N PRO A 269 -13.96 -3.24 15.02
CA PRO A 269 -15.13 -3.30 15.89
C PRO A 269 -16.22 -4.25 15.37
N GLU A 270 -16.53 -4.21 14.08
CA GLU A 270 -17.54 -5.08 13.47
C GLU A 270 -17.13 -6.56 13.44
N GLU A 271 -15.83 -6.88 13.41
CA GLU A 271 -15.34 -8.25 13.50
C GLU A 271 -15.42 -8.79 14.92
N GLU A 272 -15.06 -7.97 15.91
CA GLU A 272 -15.19 -8.33 17.33
C GLU A 272 -16.66 -8.56 17.70
N LEU A 273 -17.58 -7.72 17.19
CA LEU A 273 -19.01 -7.92 17.37
C LEU A 273 -19.51 -9.21 16.70
N TRP A 274 -19.06 -9.51 15.47
CA TRP A 274 -19.39 -10.76 14.78
C TRP A 274 -18.90 -11.99 15.54
N LEU A 275 -17.65 -11.99 15.98
CA LEU A 275 -17.08 -13.06 16.79
C LEU A 275 -17.84 -13.22 18.11
N THR A 276 -18.20 -12.10 18.76
CA THR A 276 -19.01 -12.13 19.99
C THR A 276 -20.37 -12.76 19.75
N CYS A 277 -21.10 -12.36 18.69
CA CYS A 277 -22.42 -12.91 18.37
C CYS A 277 -22.35 -14.41 18.04
N SER A 278 -21.44 -14.77 17.14
CA SER A 278 -21.32 -16.13 16.60
C SER A 278 -20.75 -17.13 17.60
N LEU A 279 -19.91 -16.69 18.54
CA LEU A 279 -19.26 -17.55 19.52
C LEU A 279 -19.93 -17.51 20.90
N TRP A 280 -20.96 -16.68 21.10
CA TRP A 280 -21.62 -16.52 22.39
C TRP A 280 -22.06 -17.85 23.00
N GLU A 281 -22.92 -18.60 22.30
CA GLU A 281 -23.46 -19.86 22.82
C GLU A 281 -22.38 -20.93 23.07
N PRO A 282 -21.45 -21.22 22.12
CA PRO A 282 -20.37 -22.17 22.37
C PRO A 282 -19.47 -21.78 23.55
N MET A 283 -19.17 -20.48 23.71
CA MET A 283 -18.37 -20.00 24.84
C MET A 283 -19.13 -20.14 26.16
N GLN A 284 -20.42 -19.82 26.21
CA GLN A 284 -21.24 -20.00 27.41
C GLN A 284 -21.41 -21.48 27.76
N ALA A 285 -21.61 -22.35 26.77
CA ALA A 285 -21.70 -23.79 26.97
C ALA A 285 -20.42 -24.35 27.63
N LEU A 286 -19.24 -23.90 27.18
CA LEU A 286 -17.97 -24.29 27.77
C LEU A 286 -17.77 -23.68 29.17
N LYS A 287 -18.11 -22.40 29.35
CA LYS A 287 -17.95 -21.68 30.63
C LYS A 287 -18.84 -22.22 31.74
N ASN A 288 -20.05 -22.68 31.40
CA ASN A 288 -21.05 -23.16 32.36
C ASN A 288 -20.95 -24.66 32.66
N LEU A 289 -19.89 -25.36 32.21
CA LEU A 289 -19.66 -26.75 32.56
C LEU A 289 -19.46 -26.93 34.08
N PRO A 290 -20.19 -27.85 34.75
CA PRO A 290 -20.02 -28.11 36.17
C PRO A 290 -18.62 -28.55 36.57
N THR A 291 -18.21 -28.21 37.80
CA THR A 291 -16.98 -28.75 38.41
C THR A 291 -17.09 -30.27 38.49
N GLY A 292 -16.09 -30.99 37.97
CA GLY A 292 -16.11 -32.46 37.90
C GLY A 292 -16.75 -33.06 36.63
N THR A 293 -17.09 -32.23 35.63
CA THR A 293 -17.56 -32.68 34.31
C THR A 293 -16.62 -33.74 33.73
N GLU A 294 -17.20 -34.81 33.18
CA GLU A 294 -16.45 -35.89 32.54
C GLU A 294 -15.53 -35.37 31.42
N PRO A 295 -14.30 -35.90 31.27
CA PRO A 295 -13.37 -35.45 30.24
C PRO A 295 -13.93 -35.51 28.82
N ALA A 296 -14.82 -36.47 28.52
CA ALA A 296 -15.47 -36.61 27.22
C ALA A 296 -16.39 -35.42 26.92
N VAL A 297 -17.30 -35.07 27.85
CA VAL A 297 -18.23 -33.95 27.71
C VAL A 297 -17.48 -32.62 27.55
N ARG A 298 -16.40 -32.42 28.30
CA ARG A 298 -15.53 -31.24 28.12
C ARG A 298 -14.88 -31.20 26.74
N ARG A 299 -14.40 -32.34 26.23
CA ARG A 299 -13.79 -32.44 24.89
C ARG A 299 -14.81 -32.13 23.80
N ASP A 300 -16.06 -32.57 23.96
CA ASP A 300 -17.13 -32.31 23.01
C ASP A 300 -17.50 -30.82 22.97
N ALA A 301 -17.58 -30.15 24.13
CA ALA A 301 -17.79 -28.71 24.21
C ALA A 301 -16.65 -27.91 23.56
N VAL A 302 -15.38 -28.29 23.80
CA VAL A 302 -14.22 -27.68 23.13
C VAL A 302 -14.28 -27.91 21.62
N THR A 303 -14.65 -29.11 21.18
CA THR A 303 -14.79 -29.43 19.75
C THR A 303 -15.88 -28.60 19.09
N ALA A 304 -17.02 -28.40 19.77
CA ALA A 304 -18.10 -27.54 19.31
C ALA A 304 -17.65 -26.07 19.19
N LEU A 305 -16.93 -25.55 20.20
CA LEU A 305 -16.35 -24.20 20.14
C LEU A 305 -15.37 -24.07 18.95
N MET A 306 -14.46 -25.02 18.77
CA MET A 306 -13.51 -24.99 17.65
C MET A 306 -14.22 -25.03 16.30
N ARG A 307 -15.32 -25.79 16.17
CA ARG A 307 -16.14 -25.79 14.96
C ARG A 307 -16.81 -24.44 14.73
N ALA A 308 -17.36 -23.83 15.78
CA ALA A 308 -17.97 -22.50 15.69
C ALA A 308 -16.97 -21.43 15.29
N VAL A 309 -15.76 -21.43 15.88
CA VAL A 309 -14.67 -20.51 15.49
C VAL A 309 -14.33 -20.67 14.01
N LYS A 310 -14.14 -21.91 13.53
CA LYS A 310 -13.87 -22.15 12.10
C LYS A 310 -15.03 -21.68 11.20
N GLY A 311 -16.27 -21.83 11.64
CA GLY A 311 -17.45 -21.35 10.90
C GLY A 311 -17.59 -19.83 10.89
N ALA A 312 -17.13 -19.14 11.95
CA ALA A 312 -17.14 -17.69 12.04
C ALA A 312 -16.05 -17.03 11.17
N LEU A 313 -14.96 -17.76 10.88
CA LEU A 313 -13.79 -17.33 10.11
C LEU A 313 -13.88 -17.81 8.66
N ASP A 314 -14.85 -17.32 7.89
CA ASP A 314 -14.90 -17.59 6.45
C ASP A 314 -13.80 -16.85 5.68
N ASP A 315 -13.66 -17.20 4.40
CA ASP A 315 -12.60 -16.68 3.52
C ASP A 315 -12.61 -15.15 3.44
N ASP A 316 -13.80 -14.52 3.44
CA ASP A 316 -13.93 -13.06 3.43
C ASP A 316 -13.47 -12.43 4.74
N PHE A 317 -13.86 -13.00 5.89
CA PHE A 317 -13.39 -12.55 7.20
C PHE A 317 -11.87 -12.65 7.31
N LEU A 318 -11.30 -13.81 6.94
CA LEU A 318 -9.86 -14.03 7.04
C LEU A 318 -9.09 -13.13 6.09
N ALA A 319 -9.52 -12.97 4.84
CA ALA A 319 -8.89 -12.05 3.90
C ALA A 319 -8.88 -10.60 4.43
N GLY A 320 -10.03 -10.12 4.91
CA GLY A 320 -10.16 -8.76 5.47
C GLY A 320 -9.30 -8.54 6.71
N LEU A 321 -9.23 -9.51 7.62
CA LEU A 321 -8.37 -9.49 8.80
C LEU A 321 -6.88 -9.43 8.40
N LEU A 322 -6.44 -10.33 7.52
CA LEU A 322 -5.05 -10.43 7.10
C LEU A 322 -4.58 -9.17 6.37
N ASP A 323 -5.40 -8.63 5.46
CA ASP A 323 -5.08 -7.39 4.75
C ASP A 323 -4.93 -6.23 5.72
N ARG A 324 -5.82 -6.11 6.71
CA ARG A 324 -5.71 -5.05 7.71
C ARG A 324 -4.49 -5.21 8.61
N LEU A 325 -4.16 -6.42 9.07
CA LEU A 325 -2.95 -6.67 9.85
C LEU A 325 -1.69 -6.31 9.04
N ARG A 326 -1.64 -6.70 7.75
CA ARG A 326 -0.56 -6.34 6.83
C ARG A 326 -0.48 -4.84 6.56
N GLN A 327 -1.61 -4.13 6.53
CA GLN A 327 -1.64 -2.66 6.42
C GLN A 327 -1.11 -2.01 7.70
N LYS A 328 -1.52 -2.47 8.89
CA LYS A 328 -1.00 -1.97 10.18
C LYS A 328 0.49 -2.23 10.33
N ALA A 329 0.99 -3.36 9.81
CA ALA A 329 2.43 -3.64 9.76
C ALA A 329 3.23 -2.68 8.88
N LYS A 330 2.57 -1.96 7.97
CA LYS A 330 3.17 -0.96 7.08
C LYS A 330 2.90 0.49 7.52
N ASP A 331 2.23 0.69 8.66
CA ASP A 331 1.90 2.02 9.14
C ASP A 331 3.17 2.75 9.61
N ALA A 332 3.61 3.73 8.82
CA ALA A 332 4.79 4.54 9.12
C ALA A 332 4.67 5.38 10.41
N GLY A 333 3.46 5.52 10.96
CA GLY A 333 3.22 6.17 12.26
C GLY A 333 3.44 5.27 13.47
N ALA A 334 3.49 3.94 13.28
CA ALA A 334 3.76 2.98 14.34
C ALA A 334 5.27 2.78 14.56
N ASP A 335 5.66 2.44 15.79
CA ASP A 335 7.04 2.04 16.07
C ASP A 335 7.39 0.68 15.42
N GLU A 336 8.68 0.44 15.21
CA GLU A 336 9.17 -0.77 14.53
C GLU A 336 8.74 -2.07 15.22
N ALA A 337 8.68 -2.10 16.55
CA ALA A 337 8.25 -3.29 17.29
C ALA A 337 6.76 -3.56 17.08
N THR A 338 5.92 -2.53 17.04
CA THR A 338 4.50 -2.64 16.71
C THR A 338 4.29 -3.09 15.27
N GLN A 339 5.04 -2.54 14.30
CA GLN A 339 4.98 -2.97 12.90
C GLN A 339 5.35 -4.46 12.75
N MET A 340 6.45 -4.88 13.38
CA MET A 340 6.88 -6.28 13.40
C MET A 340 5.83 -7.19 14.05
N ALA A 341 5.23 -6.76 15.16
CA ALA A 341 4.20 -7.54 15.85
C ALA A 341 2.94 -7.74 14.98
N PHE A 342 2.52 -6.74 14.21
CA PHE A 342 1.42 -6.88 13.26
C PHE A 342 1.77 -7.81 12.09
N MET A 343 3.01 -7.80 11.61
CA MET A 343 3.47 -8.73 10.58
C MET A 343 3.46 -10.18 11.12
N ASP A 344 4.04 -10.39 12.30
CA ASP A 344 4.04 -11.70 12.96
C ASP A 344 2.61 -12.18 13.24
N ALA A 345 1.70 -11.27 13.63
CA ALA A 345 0.28 -11.58 13.80
C ALA A 345 -0.36 -12.01 12.47
N ALA A 346 -0.15 -11.28 11.37
CA ALA A 346 -0.71 -11.65 10.07
C ALA A 346 -0.30 -13.08 9.67
N ILE A 347 1.00 -13.40 9.80
CA ILE A 347 1.52 -14.73 9.48
C ILE A 347 0.93 -15.81 10.41
N ALA A 348 0.82 -15.52 11.71
CA ALA A 348 0.27 -16.46 12.67
C ALA A 348 -1.24 -16.71 12.46
N PHE A 349 -2.03 -15.68 12.14
CA PHE A 349 -3.45 -15.80 11.82
C PHE A 349 -3.68 -16.55 10.51
N GLU A 350 -2.80 -16.39 9.52
CA GLU A 350 -2.85 -17.15 8.27
C GLU A 350 -2.54 -18.64 8.49
N ALA A 351 -1.56 -18.95 9.35
CA ALA A 351 -1.17 -20.33 9.65
C ALA A 351 -2.14 -21.06 10.61
N GLU A 352 -2.60 -20.40 11.67
CA GLU A 352 -3.44 -21.00 12.72
C GLU A 352 -4.66 -20.11 13.08
N PRO A 353 -5.58 -19.84 12.12
CA PRO A 353 -6.62 -18.81 12.27
C PRO A 353 -7.52 -18.99 13.49
N ALA A 354 -8.01 -20.21 13.71
CA ALA A 354 -8.90 -20.50 14.83
C ALA A 354 -8.20 -20.34 16.19
N ARG A 355 -6.93 -20.78 16.28
CA ARG A 355 -6.15 -20.67 17.52
C ARG A 355 -5.82 -19.21 17.83
N MET A 356 -5.35 -18.46 16.83
CA MET A 356 -5.01 -17.04 17.02
C MET A 356 -6.24 -16.19 17.33
N THR A 357 -7.39 -16.53 16.75
CA THR A 357 -8.66 -15.88 17.07
C THR A 357 -9.05 -16.09 18.53
N LEU A 358 -8.99 -17.33 19.02
CA LEU A 358 -9.24 -17.63 20.43
C LEU A 358 -8.21 -16.96 21.35
N ALA A 359 -6.93 -16.97 20.97
CA ALA A 359 -5.90 -16.28 21.74
C ALA A 359 -6.18 -14.78 21.85
N ALA A 360 -6.54 -14.12 20.74
CA ALA A 360 -6.90 -12.72 20.74
C ALA A 360 -8.13 -12.44 21.63
N LEU A 361 -9.23 -13.16 21.42
CA LEU A 361 -10.46 -12.96 22.20
C LEU A 361 -10.28 -13.20 23.71
N LEU A 362 -9.46 -14.19 24.10
CA LEU A 362 -9.33 -14.60 25.50
C LEU A 362 -8.20 -13.91 26.25
N THR A 363 -7.22 -13.34 25.54
CA THR A 363 -6.00 -12.83 26.18
C THR A 363 -5.68 -11.38 25.85
N ALA A 364 -6.25 -10.80 24.80
CA ALA A 364 -6.06 -9.40 24.48
C ALA A 364 -6.59 -8.50 25.60
N ARG A 365 -5.84 -7.44 25.92
CA ARG A 365 -6.22 -6.47 26.96
C ARG A 365 -6.98 -5.26 26.44
N LYS A 366 -6.94 -5.04 25.12
CA LYS A 366 -7.65 -3.96 24.44
C LYS A 366 -8.66 -4.53 23.46
N GLU A 367 -9.87 -4.01 23.55
CA GLU A 367 -10.93 -4.23 22.58
C GLU A 367 -10.73 -3.31 21.36
N ALA A 368 -11.40 -3.64 20.27
CA ALA A 368 -11.42 -2.81 19.08
C ALA A 368 -11.99 -1.42 19.39
N GLU A 369 -11.21 -0.39 19.06
CA GLU A 369 -11.58 1.00 19.23
C GLU A 369 -12.28 1.53 17.97
N GLY A 370 -13.26 2.41 18.19
CA GLY A 370 -13.97 3.10 17.10
C GLY A 370 -13.04 4.02 16.32
N ARG A 371 -13.31 4.19 15.02
CA ARG A 371 -12.52 5.00 14.08
C ARG A 371 -12.82 6.50 14.21
N SER A 372 -13.94 6.84 14.84
CA SER A 372 -14.38 8.20 15.11
C SER A 372 -14.99 8.33 16.51
N PRO A 373 -15.05 9.54 17.09
CA PRO A 373 -15.79 9.79 18.33
C PRO A 373 -17.23 9.29 18.30
N GLU A 374 -17.91 9.47 17.17
CA GLU A 374 -19.29 9.03 16.97
C GLU A 374 -19.40 7.50 16.99
N GLU A 375 -18.47 6.80 16.34
CA GLU A 375 -18.42 5.34 16.36
C GLU A 375 -18.08 4.80 17.76
N MET A 376 -17.17 5.46 18.49
CA MET A 376 -16.85 5.07 19.87
C MET A 376 -18.08 5.14 20.78
N VAL A 377 -18.89 6.19 20.66
CA VAL A 377 -20.14 6.32 21.42
C VAL A 377 -21.13 5.22 21.02
N ALA A 378 -21.35 5.01 19.72
CA ALA A 378 -22.26 3.97 19.24
C ALA A 378 -21.87 2.56 19.70
N LEU A 379 -20.57 2.25 19.70
CA LEU A 379 -20.04 0.98 20.22
C LEU A 379 -20.22 0.85 21.73
N ALA A 380 -19.98 1.93 22.49
CA ALA A 380 -20.19 1.94 23.93
C ALA A 380 -21.66 1.73 24.30
N ASP A 381 -22.58 2.41 23.61
CA ASP A 381 -24.02 2.26 23.80
C ASP A 381 -24.47 0.83 23.51
N LEU A 382 -23.99 0.24 22.41
CA LEU A 382 -24.29 -1.15 22.05
C LEU A 382 -23.76 -2.15 23.08
N LYS A 383 -22.51 -1.96 23.54
CA LYS A 383 -21.87 -2.81 24.56
C LYS A 383 -22.52 -2.66 25.95
N ALA A 384 -23.19 -1.55 26.23
CA ALA A 384 -23.91 -1.32 27.48
C ALA A 384 -25.26 -2.07 27.55
N LEU A 385 -25.77 -2.58 26.44
CA LEU A 385 -27.03 -3.32 26.40
C LEU A 385 -26.89 -4.68 27.08
N THR A 386 -27.93 -5.07 27.84
CA THR A 386 -28.01 -6.37 28.51
C THR A 386 -28.51 -7.49 27.59
N ALA A 387 -29.05 -7.13 26.43
CA ALA A 387 -29.43 -8.05 25.37
C ALA A 387 -29.15 -7.41 24.02
N TRP A 388 -28.61 -8.20 23.09
CA TRP A 388 -28.33 -7.79 21.73
C TRP A 388 -29.41 -8.36 20.81
N THR A 389 -30.13 -7.47 20.14
CA THR A 389 -31.15 -7.80 19.14
C THR A 389 -30.75 -7.25 17.78
N PRO A 390 -31.34 -7.75 16.67
CA PRO A 390 -31.09 -7.20 15.34
C PRO A 390 -31.34 -5.68 15.25
N GLU A 391 -32.38 -5.19 15.92
CA GLU A 391 -32.78 -3.79 15.91
C GLU A 391 -31.78 -2.90 16.66
N ALA A 392 -31.17 -3.43 17.73
CA ALA A 392 -30.16 -2.71 18.51
C ALA A 392 -28.88 -2.41 17.70
N PHE A 393 -28.58 -3.21 16.68
CA PHE A 393 -27.40 -3.05 15.82
C PHE A 393 -27.65 -2.06 14.66
N GLU A 394 -28.90 -1.71 14.35
CA GLU A 394 -29.24 -0.87 13.20
C GLU A 394 -28.64 0.56 13.28
N PRO A 395 -28.66 1.27 14.43
CA PRO A 395 -28.02 2.57 14.53
C PRO A 395 -26.52 2.52 14.18
N TYR A 396 -25.83 1.45 14.61
CA TYR A 396 -24.42 1.28 14.30
C TYR A 396 -24.18 0.94 12.82
N ARG A 397 -25.03 0.09 12.23
CA ARG A 397 -24.99 -0.20 10.78
C ARG A 397 -25.18 1.06 9.94
N ALA A 398 -26.17 1.88 10.27
CA ALA A 398 -26.46 3.13 9.57
C ALA A 398 -25.31 4.13 9.70
N LEU A 399 -24.67 4.20 10.87
CA LEU A 399 -23.48 5.01 11.09
C LEU A 399 -22.33 4.57 10.17
N LEU A 400 -22.03 3.28 10.09
CA LEU A 400 -20.97 2.74 9.21
C LEU A 400 -21.23 3.08 7.72
N LEU A 401 -22.48 3.00 7.27
CA LEU A 401 -22.86 3.40 5.90
C LEU A 401 -22.62 4.90 5.67
N SER A 402 -22.98 5.75 6.64
CA SER A 402 -22.75 7.20 6.56
C SER A 402 -21.25 7.56 6.54
N MET A 403 -20.41 6.73 7.16
CA MET A 403 -18.95 6.85 7.15
C MET A 403 -18.29 6.30 5.88
N GLY A 404 -19.07 5.77 4.94
CA GLY A 404 -18.54 5.18 3.70
C GLY A 404 -17.87 3.81 3.91
N LEU A 405 -18.32 3.03 4.89
CA LEU A 405 -17.79 1.71 5.23
C LEU A 405 -18.79 0.58 4.92
N PRO A 406 -19.14 0.33 3.65
CA PRO A 406 -20.18 -0.64 3.28
C PRO A 406 -19.81 -2.09 3.65
N ALA A 407 -18.52 -2.46 3.59
CA ALA A 407 -18.06 -3.79 4.00
C ALA A 407 -18.23 -4.02 5.51
N ALA A 408 -17.96 -2.99 6.33
CA ALA A 408 -18.19 -3.07 7.77
C ALA A 408 -19.69 -3.15 8.09
N ALA A 409 -20.51 -2.34 7.40
CA ALA A 409 -21.97 -2.38 7.53
C ALA A 409 -22.57 -3.75 7.12
N ALA A 410 -22.04 -4.40 6.08
CA ALA A 410 -22.45 -5.74 5.68
C ALA A 410 -22.14 -6.79 6.75
N ARG A 411 -21.02 -6.65 7.47
CA ARG A 411 -20.70 -7.53 8.61
C ARG A 411 -21.67 -7.32 9.77
N ILE A 412 -22.07 -6.07 10.04
CA ILE A 412 -23.12 -5.78 11.02
C ILE A 412 -24.47 -6.37 10.59
N GLU A 413 -24.82 -6.31 9.31
CA GLU A 413 -26.01 -6.97 8.78
C GLU A 413 -25.99 -8.49 9.01
N ARG A 414 -24.82 -9.11 8.88
CA ARG A 414 -24.62 -10.52 9.22
C ARG A 414 -24.85 -10.78 10.72
N CYS A 415 -24.38 -9.91 11.61
CA CYS A 415 -24.71 -9.98 13.04
C CYS A 415 -26.22 -9.90 13.26
N GLN A 416 -26.90 -8.94 12.62
CA GLN A 416 -28.36 -8.80 12.71
C GLN A 416 -29.09 -10.05 12.23
N ALA A 417 -28.65 -10.67 11.14
CA ALA A 417 -29.22 -11.91 10.63
C ALA A 417 -29.02 -13.06 11.64
N TRP A 418 -27.83 -13.19 12.21
CA TRP A 418 -27.51 -14.21 13.22
C TRP A 418 -28.36 -14.07 14.48
N LEU A 419 -28.50 -12.84 15.00
CA LEU A 419 -29.24 -12.53 16.22
C LEU A 419 -30.75 -12.83 16.12
N LYS A 420 -31.32 -12.96 14.91
CA LYS A 420 -32.72 -13.38 14.73
C LYS A 420 -32.94 -14.82 15.19
N GLU A 421 -31.94 -15.67 15.00
CA GLU A 421 -32.00 -17.09 15.33
C GLU A 421 -31.29 -17.40 16.66
N HIS A 422 -30.28 -16.59 17.03
CA HIS A 422 -29.40 -16.82 18.18
C HIS A 422 -29.30 -15.53 19.04
N PRO A 423 -30.33 -15.20 19.84
CA PRO A 423 -30.31 -13.98 20.65
C PRO A 423 -29.23 -14.03 21.72
N VAL A 424 -28.46 -12.94 21.86
CA VAL A 424 -27.39 -12.83 22.85
C VAL A 424 -27.90 -12.06 24.08
N THR A 425 -27.77 -12.66 25.26
CA THR A 425 -28.11 -12.02 26.54
C THR A 425 -26.85 -11.88 27.39
N LEU A 426 -26.35 -10.65 27.50
CA LEU A 426 -25.20 -10.28 28.32
C LEU A 426 -25.72 -10.11 29.76
N ARG A 427 -25.57 -11.14 30.61
CA ARG A 427 -26.10 -11.13 31.99
C ARG A 427 -25.79 -9.80 32.71
N THR A 428 -26.82 -9.15 33.24
CA THR A 428 -26.72 -8.28 34.41
C THR A 428 -26.16 -9.08 35.57
N GLU A 429 -25.19 -8.54 36.30
CA GLU A 429 -24.78 -9.07 37.59
C GLU A 429 -26.00 -9.35 38.47
N GLN A 430 -26.26 -10.61 38.80
CA GLN A 430 -26.85 -11.10 40.06
C GLN A 430 -27.04 -12.63 40.02
N ALA A 431 -26.06 -13.36 40.55
CA ALA A 431 -26.19 -14.51 41.46
C ALA A 431 -24.79 -15.03 41.83
#